data_AF-A0A512PR66-F1
#
_entry.id   AF-A0A512PR66-F1
#
_cell.length_a   1.000
_cell.length_b   1.000
_cell.length_c   1.000
_cell.angle_alpha   90.00
_cell.angle_beta   90.00
_cell.angle_gamma   90.00
#
_symmetry.space_group_name_H-M   'P 1'
#
loop_
_entity.id
_entity.type
_entity.pdbx_description
1 polymer ?
#
loop_
_entity_poly.entity_id
_entity_poly.type
_entity_poly.pdbx_seq_one_letter_code
_entity_poly.pdbx_strand_id
1 'polypeptide(L)'
;MDENELNQISMLMLTYSGKAKQILNQTIDTISLSTYKKDDVSAQFEKAHKWLTKAHNEQNKAIKYVDNLQYSVLFTHAQDTLMNTETIYFLLTKLIPLIRINQ
;
A
#
# COMPACT_ATOMS: atom_id res chain seq x y z
N MET A 1 15.58 18.70 4.63
CA MET A 1 14.12 18.53 4.59
C MET A 1 13.57 19.22 5.82
N ASP A 2 12.68 20.18 5.63
CA ASP A 2 12.01 20.83 6.77
C ASP A 2 10.77 20.06 7.22
N GLU A 3 10.17 20.50 8.33
CA GLU A 3 8.99 19.86 8.92
C GLU A 3 7.77 19.89 7.97
N ASN A 4 7.58 20.99 7.23
CA ASN A 4 6.44 21.14 6.32
C ASN A 4 6.55 20.19 5.13
N GLU A 5 7.75 20.07 4.54
CA GLU A 5 8.06 19.11 3.49
C GLU A 5 7.82 17.67 3.97
N LEU A 6 8.30 17.33 5.17
CA LEU A 6 8.10 16.00 5.76
C LEU A 6 6.62 15.71 6.02
N ASN A 7 5.86 16.68 6.51
CA ASN A 7 4.42 16.56 6.72
C ASN A 7 3.68 16.35 5.39
N GLN A 8 4.05 17.08 4.33
CA GLN A 8 3.46 16.91 3.00
C GLN A 8 3.75 15.51 2.43
N ILE A 9 5.00 15.04 2.53
CA ILE A 9 5.39 13.67 2.14
C ILE A 9 4.56 12.65 2.91
N SER A 10 4.44 12.82 4.23
CA SER A 10 3.67 11.92 5.10
C SER A 10 2.19 11.85 4.69
N MET A 11 1.57 12.99 4.40
CA MET A 11 0.17 13.03 3.95
C MET A 11 -0.04 12.38 2.57
N LEU A 12 0.92 12.53 1.65
CA LEU A 12 0.89 11.84 0.36
C LEU A 12 1.05 10.33 0.54
N MET A 13 1.99 9.90 1.38
CA MET A 13 2.19 8.49 1.73
C MET A 13 0.92 7.87 2.31
N LEU A 14 0.27 8.53 3.28
CA LEU A 14 -1.00 8.09 3.86
C LEU A 14 -2.10 8.00 2.80
N THR A 15 -2.22 9.01 1.94
CA THR A 15 -3.24 9.04 0.88
C THR A 15 -3.05 7.89 -0.12
N TYR A 16 -1.83 7.66 -0.58
CA TYR A 16 -1.53 6.63 -1.55
C TYR A 16 -1.65 5.22 -0.95
N SER A 17 -1.16 5.02 0.28
CA SER A 17 -1.31 3.77 1.00
C SER A 17 -2.78 3.46 1.29
N GLY A 18 -3.57 4.47 1.69
CA GLY A 18 -5.01 4.34 1.89
C GLY A 18 -5.76 3.89 0.64
N LYS A 19 -5.43 4.46 -0.53
CA LYS A 19 -5.99 4.02 -1.83
C LYS A 19 -5.62 2.58 -2.16
N ALA A 20 -4.36 2.19 -1.95
CA ALA A 20 -3.94 0.80 -2.14
C ALA A 20 -4.71 -0.15 -1.20
N LYS A 21 -4.80 0.18 0.09
CA LYS A 21 -5.51 -0.61 1.10
C LYS A 21 -7.00 -0.77 0.79
N GLN A 22 -7.65 0.29 0.31
CA GLN A 22 -9.05 0.23 -0.13
C GLN A 22 -9.22 -0.77 -1.29
N ILE A 23 -8.34 -0.72 -2.30
CA ILE A 23 -8.41 -1.66 -3.43
C ILE A 23 -8.16 -3.09 -2.95
N LEU A 24 -7.19 -3.32 -2.07
CA LEU A 24 -6.90 -4.65 -1.54
C LEU A 24 -8.08 -5.22 -0.74
N ASN A 25 -8.77 -4.39 0.05
CA ASN A 25 -10.02 -4.80 0.70
C ASN A 25 -11.10 -5.18 -0.32
N GLN A 26 -11.30 -4.37 -1.36
CA GLN A 26 -12.24 -4.70 -2.45
C GLN A 26 -11.86 -6.00 -3.18
N THR A 27 -10.56 -6.30 -3.28
CA THR A 27 -10.08 -7.57 -3.82
C THR A 27 -10.45 -8.74 -2.93
N ILE A 28 -10.31 -8.61 -1.61
CA ILE A 28 -10.76 -9.61 -0.65
C ILE A 28 -12.27 -9.85 -0.78
N ASP A 29 -13.05 -8.77 -0.89
CA ASP A 29 -14.50 -8.88 -1.10
C ASP A 29 -14.81 -9.61 -2.42
N THR A 30 -14.10 -9.25 -3.50
CA THR A 30 -14.28 -9.87 -4.84
C THR A 30 -14.00 -11.37 -4.81
N ILE A 31 -12.93 -11.81 -4.15
CA ILE A 31 -12.58 -13.24 -4.07
C ILE A 31 -13.49 -14.03 -3.13
N SER A 32 -14.20 -13.35 -2.22
CA SER A 32 -15.17 -13.99 -1.33
C SER A 32 -16.48 -14.34 -2.04
N LEU A 33 -16.71 -13.80 -3.24
CA LEU A 33 -17.87 -14.13 -4.07
C LEU A 33 -17.75 -15.56 -4.62
N SER A 34 -18.89 -16.26 -4.71
CA SER A 34 -18.99 -17.61 -5.28
C SER A 34 -18.54 -17.68 -6.74
N THR A 35 -18.62 -16.56 -7.47
CA THR A 35 -18.10 -16.42 -8.83
C THR A 35 -17.48 -15.03 -9.00
N TYR A 36 -16.24 -14.97 -9.49
CA TYR A 36 -15.57 -13.73 -9.88
C TYR A 36 -14.67 -13.95 -11.10
N LYS A 37 -14.39 -12.89 -11.86
CA LYS A 37 -13.46 -12.98 -12.99
C LYS A 37 -12.02 -12.83 -12.49
N LYS A 38 -11.15 -13.76 -12.88
CA LYS A 38 -9.72 -13.73 -12.52
C LYS A 38 -9.03 -12.44 -13.00
N ASP A 39 -9.47 -11.90 -14.13
CA ASP A 39 -8.95 -10.67 -14.70
C ASP A 39 -9.28 -9.45 -13.84
N ASP A 40 -10.44 -9.43 -13.17
CA ASP A 40 -10.84 -8.32 -12.29
C ASP A 40 -9.90 -8.25 -11.08
N VAL A 41 -9.59 -9.41 -10.48
CA VAL A 41 -8.65 -9.51 -9.36
C VAL A 41 -7.25 -9.07 -9.79
N SER A 42 -6.78 -9.55 -10.94
CA SER A 42 -5.45 -9.18 -11.46
C SER A 42 -5.35 -7.67 -11.73
N ALA A 43 -6.39 -7.08 -12.32
CA ALA A 43 -6.45 -5.65 -12.56
C ALA A 43 -6.50 -4.82 -11.26
N GLN A 44 -7.16 -5.33 -10.21
CA GLN A 44 -7.14 -4.69 -8.88
C GLN A 44 -5.74 -4.75 -8.25
N PHE A 45 -5.03 -5.87 -8.32
CA PHE A 45 -3.65 -5.97 -7.84
C PHE A 45 -2.72 -4.98 -8.55
N GLU A 46 -2.82 -4.88 -9.87
CA GLU A 46 -2.03 -3.90 -10.64
C GLU A 46 -2.32 -2.46 -10.22
N LYS A 47 -3.60 -2.13 -9.96
CA LYS A 47 -3.99 -0.80 -9.46
C LYS A 47 -3.47 -0.55 -8.05
N ALA A 48 -3.58 -1.52 -7.14
CA ALA A 48 -3.05 -1.41 -5.78
C ALA A 48 -1.53 -1.23 -5.79
N HIS A 49 -0.82 -2.03 -6.59
CA HIS A 49 0.63 -1.94 -6.74
C HIS A 49 1.06 -0.56 -7.23
N LYS A 50 0.39 0.02 -8.23
CA LYS A 50 0.67 1.38 -8.70
C LYS A 50 0.54 2.44 -7.60
N TRP A 51 -0.42 2.30 -6.68
CA TRP A 51 -0.54 3.21 -5.54
C TRP A 51 0.55 2.98 -4.50
N LEU A 52 0.91 1.72 -4.22
CA LEU A 52 2.04 1.38 -3.35
C LEU A 52 3.36 1.95 -3.89
N THR A 53 3.63 1.81 -5.20
CA THR A 53 4.82 2.41 -5.83
C THR A 53 4.86 3.92 -5.63
N LYS A 54 3.72 4.61 -5.75
CA LYS A 54 3.65 6.06 -5.49
C LYS A 54 3.97 6.37 -4.03
N ALA A 55 3.39 5.64 -3.07
CA ALA A 55 3.68 5.83 -1.65
C ALA A 55 5.17 5.59 -1.34
N HIS A 56 5.75 4.53 -1.90
CA HIS A 56 7.19 4.23 -1.78
C HIS A 56 8.07 5.32 -2.35
N ASN A 57 7.70 5.88 -3.49
CA ASN A 57 8.45 6.98 -4.09
C ASN A 57 8.46 8.21 -3.17
N GLU A 58 7.37 8.49 -2.45
CA GLU A 58 7.33 9.54 -1.44
C GLU A 58 8.20 9.20 -0.22
N GLN A 59 8.13 7.97 0.29
CA GLN A 59 9.02 7.50 1.38
C GLN A 59 10.50 7.64 1.01
N ASN A 60 10.87 7.27 -0.22
CA ASN A 60 12.24 7.37 -0.72
C ASN A 60 12.75 8.81 -0.80
N LYS A 61 11.88 9.81 -0.92
CA LYS A 61 12.29 11.22 -0.84
C LYS A 61 12.76 11.57 0.57
N ALA A 62 12.07 11.07 1.61
CA ALA A 62 12.44 11.33 3.00
C ALA A 62 13.66 10.52 3.45
N ILE A 63 13.78 9.24 3.05
CA ILE A 63 14.93 8.38 3.41
C ILE A 63 16.28 8.98 2.99
N LYS A 64 16.34 9.72 1.88
CA LYS A 64 17.57 10.40 1.42
C LYS A 64 18.13 11.40 2.42
N TYR A 65 17.33 11.84 3.38
CA TYR A 65 17.71 12.82 4.40
C TYR A 65 17.73 12.21 5.81
N VAL A 66 17.73 10.88 5.95
CA VAL A 66 17.55 10.19 7.24
C VAL A 66 18.51 10.67 8.33
N ASP A 67 19.78 10.93 8.00
CA ASP A 67 20.80 11.37 8.95
C ASP A 67 20.52 12.76 9.55
N ASN A 68 19.67 13.55 8.88
CA ASN A 68 19.32 14.92 9.27
C ASN A 68 17.82 15.06 9.57
N LEU A 69 17.07 13.97 9.58
CA LEU A 69 15.62 14.01 9.76
C LEU A 69 15.29 14.08 11.26
N GLN A 70 14.51 15.07 11.65
CA GLN A 70 13.94 15.10 13.00
C GLN A 70 12.82 14.06 13.11
N TYR A 71 12.68 13.47 14.29
CA TYR A 71 11.60 12.52 14.55
C TYR A 71 10.23 13.18 14.32
N SER A 72 9.36 12.48 13.59
CA SER A 72 7.99 12.92 13.34
C SER A 72 7.03 11.74 13.54
N VAL A 73 6.06 11.93 14.44
CA VAL A 73 4.98 10.96 14.69
C VAL A 73 4.16 10.74 13.41
N LEU A 74 3.89 11.81 12.66
CA LEU A 74 3.11 11.73 11.43
C LEU A 74 3.85 10.92 10.35
N PHE A 75 5.16 11.15 10.19
CA PHE A 75 5.96 10.39 9.23
C PHE A 75 6.08 8.92 9.62
N THR A 76 6.30 8.64 10.91
CA THR A 76 6.33 7.27 11.43
C THR A 76 5.00 6.56 11.15
N HIS A 77 3.87 7.21 11.43
CA HIS A 77 2.54 6.66 11.12
C HIS A 77 2.31 6.42 9.62
N ALA A 78 2.83 7.31 8.76
CA ALA A 78 2.77 7.15 7.32
C ALA A 78 3.59 5.95 6.83
N GLN A 79 4.80 5.75 7.38
CA GLN A 79 5.64 4.58 7.11
C GLN A 79 4.96 3.29 7.57
N ASP A 80 4.42 3.26 8.79
CA ASP A 80 3.68 2.09 9.32
C ASP A 80 2.49 1.73 8.43
N THR A 81 1.75 2.74 7.97
CA THR A 81 0.60 2.54 7.09
C THR A 81 1.00 1.97 5.74
N LEU A 82 2.10 2.46 5.14
CA LEU A 82 2.63 1.92 3.89
C LEU A 82 3.07 0.47 4.07
N MET A 83 3.94 0.20 5.04
CA MET A 83 4.49 -1.15 5.25
C MET A 83 3.42 -2.17 5.64
N ASN A 84 2.40 -1.77 6.42
CA ASN A 84 1.22 -2.61 6.69
C ASN A 84 0.47 -2.95 5.40
N THR A 85 0.26 -1.97 4.53
CA THR A 85 -0.47 -2.18 3.27
C THR A 85 0.32 -3.06 2.30
N GLU A 86 1.65 -2.92 2.25
CA GLU A 86 2.51 -3.81 1.48
C GLU A 86 2.49 -5.24 1.98
N THR A 87 2.47 -5.42 3.30
CA THR A 87 2.37 -6.75 3.91
C THR A 87 1.07 -7.42 3.48
N ILE A 88 -0.06 -6.68 3.50
CA ILE A 88 -1.35 -7.18 3.00
C ILE A 88 -1.25 -7.56 1.51
N TYR A 89 -0.69 -6.68 0.67
CA TYR A 89 -0.49 -6.96 -0.76
C TYR A 89 0.31 -8.26 -0.94
N PHE A 90 1.47 -8.37 -0.30
CA PHE A 90 2.34 -9.55 -0.37
C PHE A 90 1.58 -10.82 0.04
N LEU A 91 0.92 -10.81 1.20
CA LEU A 91 0.17 -11.96 1.67
C LEU A 91 -0.93 -12.36 0.69
N LEU A 92 -1.72 -11.42 0.18
CA LEU A 92 -2.80 -11.75 -0.75
C LEU A 92 -2.26 -12.31 -2.07
N THR A 93 -1.13 -11.84 -2.60
CA THR A 93 -0.52 -12.42 -3.81
C THR A 93 -0.09 -13.88 -3.63
N LYS A 94 0.24 -14.28 -2.40
CA LYS A 94 0.63 -15.66 -2.07
C LYS A 94 -0.56 -16.54 -1.68
N LEU A 95 -1.55 -15.98 -0.99
CA LEU A 95 -2.70 -16.72 -0.47
C LEU A 95 -3.79 -16.97 -1.52
N ILE A 96 -4.08 -16.00 -2.40
CA ILE A 96 -5.14 -16.14 -3.40
C ILE A 96 -4.94 -17.36 -4.33
N PRO A 97 -3.72 -17.63 -4.85
CA PRO A 97 -3.47 -18.84 -5.61
C PRO A 97 -3.82 -20.12 -4.84
N LEU A 98 -3.60 -20.17 -3.53
CA LEU A 98 -3.89 -21.33 -2.69
C LEU A 98 -5.40 -21.54 -2.48
N ILE A 99 -6.14 -20.45 -2.26
CA ILE A 99 -7.60 -20.49 -2.14
C ILE A 99 -8.23 -20.99 -3.44
N ARG A 100 -7.64 -20.61 -4.58
CA ARG A 100 -8.07 -21.02 -5.93
C ARG A 100 -7.74 -22.47 -6.30
N ILE A 101 -6.90 -23.19 -5.55
CA ILE A 101 -6.62 -24.62 -5.82
C ILE A 101 -7.85 -25.48 -5.47
N ASN A 102 -8.72 -25.00 -4.58
CA ASN A 102 -9.85 -25.76 -4.04
C ASN A 102 -11.23 -25.30 -4.60
N GLN A 103 -11.25 -24.47 -5.65
CA GLN A 103 -12.45 -24.06 -6.39
C GLN A 103 -12.36 -24.55 -7.83
#